data_AF-A0A258IKQ0-F1
#
_entry.id   AF-A0A258IKQ0-F1
#
_cell.length_a   1.000
_cell.length_b   1.000
_cell.length_c   1.000
_cell.angle_alpha   90.00
_cell.angle_beta   90.00
_cell.angle_gamma   90.00
#
_symmetry.space_group_name_H-M   'P 1'
#
loop_
_entity.id
_entity.type
_entity.pdbx_description
1 polymer ?
#
loop_
_entity_poly.entity_id
_entity_poly.type
_entity_poly.pdbx_seq_one_letter_code
_entity_poly.pdbx_strand_id
1 'polypeptide(L)'
;MSEALTIARPGVAASWHFTSAPMLDPEPLLVGRRVEEALELLPRLFNLCGAAHRAAASHALGFSDTENAAAMRAETVRDHGVALFHLWPSVLGTASDRTGLALLGRGTPAELARHVCGGDNLPEFSLPELTSWVERGPTPAACLLRDLRDRLDPAWGRAALPALDADALDADLAEQVPSPRCEATVLARVRAAPVIRALLAVEGASL
;
A
#
# COMPACT_ATOMS: atom_id res chain seq x y z
N MET A 1 -4.13 -26.32 -5.20
CA MET A 1 -5.56 -26.19 -4.88
C MET A 1 -5.80 -24.70 -4.65
N SER A 2 -6.74 -24.04 -5.32
CA SER A 2 -7.00 -22.62 -5.04
C SER A 2 -7.69 -22.53 -3.68
N GLU A 3 -7.03 -21.93 -2.70
CA GLU A 3 -7.62 -21.68 -1.40
C GLU A 3 -8.71 -20.63 -1.55
N ALA A 4 -9.93 -20.98 -1.12
CA ALA A 4 -11.05 -20.08 -1.08
C ALA A 4 -11.15 -19.46 0.33
N LEU A 5 -11.04 -18.14 0.42
CA LEU A 5 -11.36 -17.40 1.63
C LEU A 5 -12.86 -17.13 1.64
N THR A 6 -13.57 -17.71 2.62
CA THR A 6 -14.97 -17.39 2.86
C THR A 6 -15.07 -16.38 4.00
N ILE A 7 -15.70 -15.24 3.74
CA ILE A 7 -16.07 -14.26 4.76
C ILE A 7 -17.58 -14.39 4.98
N ALA A 8 -17.97 -14.73 6.20
CA ALA A 8 -19.36 -14.71 6.66
C ALA A 8 -19.48 -13.75 7.84
N ARG A 9 -20.48 -12.87 7.80
CA ARG A 9 -20.76 -11.96 8.92
C ARG A 9 -21.85 -12.59 9.80
N PRO A 10 -21.60 -12.82 11.11
CA PRO A 10 -22.62 -13.32 12.02
C PRO A 10 -23.88 -12.45 11.96
N GLY A 11 -25.05 -13.08 11.79
CA GLY A 11 -26.34 -12.39 11.69
C GLY A 11 -26.68 -11.82 10.31
N VAL A 12 -25.83 -11.99 9.29
CA VAL A 12 -26.15 -11.62 7.90
C VAL A 12 -26.18 -12.88 7.03
N ALA A 13 -27.28 -13.08 6.30
CA ALA A 13 -27.48 -14.25 5.41
C ALA A 13 -26.66 -14.19 4.11
N ALA A 14 -25.53 -13.48 4.12
CA ALA A 14 -24.63 -13.34 2.98
C ALA A 14 -23.25 -13.90 3.35
N SER A 15 -22.72 -14.73 2.45
CA SER A 15 -21.36 -15.24 2.50
C SER A 15 -20.63 -14.83 1.23
N TRP A 16 -19.48 -14.19 1.38
CA TRP A 16 -18.62 -13.85 0.25
C TRP A 16 -17.54 -14.90 0.11
N HIS A 17 -17.32 -15.36 -1.11
CA HIS A 17 -16.31 -16.34 -1.43
C HIS A 17 -15.27 -15.66 -2.32
N PHE A 18 -14.03 -15.64 -1.85
CA PHE A 18 -12.90 -15.09 -2.57
C PHE A 18 -12.00 -16.25 -2.94
N THR A 19 -11.74 -16.41 -4.23
CA THR A 19 -10.76 -17.36 -4.74
C THR A 19 -9.64 -16.58 -5.38
N SER A 20 -8.39 -17.00 -5.17
CA SER A 20 -7.30 -16.46 -5.95
C SER A 20 -7.49 -16.84 -7.43
N ALA A 21 -7.34 -15.86 -8.32
CA ALA A 21 -7.18 -16.19 -9.73
C ALA A 21 -5.89 -17.00 -9.89
N PRO A 22 -5.86 -18.03 -10.76
CA PRO A 22 -4.65 -18.77 -11.01
C PRO A 22 -3.57 -17.81 -11.52
N MET A 23 -2.52 -17.62 -10.72
CA MET A 23 -1.33 -16.87 -11.11
C MET A 23 -0.29 -17.82 -11.66
N LEU A 24 0.53 -17.31 -12.59
CA LEU A 24 1.75 -17.99 -12.99
C LEU A 24 2.62 -18.20 -11.75
N ASP A 25 3.05 -19.43 -11.52
CA ASP A 25 4.06 -19.71 -10.51
C ASP A 25 5.43 -19.25 -11.06
N PRO A 26 6.06 -18.22 -10.47
CA PRO A 26 7.36 -17.74 -10.94
C PRO A 26 8.50 -18.66 -10.52
N GLU A 27 8.32 -19.54 -9.54
CA GLU A 27 9.40 -20.36 -8.97
C GLU A 27 10.12 -21.21 -10.03
N PRO A 28 9.43 -21.96 -10.91
CA PRO A 28 10.10 -22.76 -11.93
C PRO A 28 10.96 -21.96 -12.92
N LEU A 29 10.74 -20.65 -13.04
CA LEU A 29 11.54 -19.77 -13.91
C LEU A 29 12.89 -19.39 -13.28
N LEU A 30 13.02 -19.55 -11.97
CA LEU A 30 14.16 -19.15 -11.15
C LEU A 30 15.06 -20.33 -10.78
N VAL A 31 14.52 -21.55 -10.69
CA VAL A 31 15.30 -22.75 -10.35
C VAL A 31 16.43 -22.96 -11.36
N GLY A 32 17.67 -23.08 -10.86
CA GLY A 32 18.87 -23.30 -11.67
C GLY A 32 19.44 -22.04 -12.33
N ARG A 33 18.82 -20.86 -12.15
CA ARG A 33 19.37 -19.56 -12.60
C ARG A 33 20.52 -19.13 -11.71
N ARG A 34 21.41 -18.29 -12.26
CA ARG A 34 22.35 -17.53 -11.45
C ARG A 34 21.61 -16.43 -10.69
N VAL A 35 22.15 -16.02 -9.55
CA VAL A 35 21.57 -14.96 -8.70
C VAL A 35 21.35 -13.67 -9.48
N GLU A 36 22.33 -13.26 -10.30
CA GLU A 36 22.24 -12.03 -11.09
C GLU A 36 21.11 -12.10 -12.11
N GLU A 37 20.87 -13.28 -12.69
CA GLU A 37 19.80 -13.53 -13.66
C GLU A 37 18.43 -13.49 -12.97
N ALA A 38 18.32 -14.04 -11.75
CA ALA A 38 17.11 -13.98 -10.96
C ALA A 38 16.74 -12.52 -10.59
N LEU A 39 17.74 -11.73 -10.18
CA LEU A 39 17.57 -10.30 -9.89
C LEU A 39 17.20 -9.47 -11.13
N GLU A 40 17.60 -9.89 -12.33
CA GLU A 40 17.16 -9.26 -13.57
C GLU A 40 15.73 -9.67 -13.98
N LEU A 41 15.38 -10.95 -13.77
CA LEU A 41 14.12 -11.52 -14.23
C LEU A 41 12.92 -11.15 -13.36
N LEU A 42 13.07 -11.22 -12.03
CA LEU A 42 11.96 -11.00 -11.07
C LEU A 42 11.20 -9.68 -11.29
N PRO A 43 11.88 -8.53 -11.51
CA PRO A 43 11.18 -7.27 -11.76
C PRO A 43 10.36 -7.23 -13.05
N ARG A 44 10.66 -8.11 -14.01
CA ARG A 44 9.95 -8.21 -15.29
C ARG A 44 8.71 -9.09 -15.22
N LEU A 45 8.70 -10.05 -14.30
CA LEU A 45 7.53 -10.92 -14.05
C LEU A 45 6.39 -10.14 -13.38
N PHE A 46 6.74 -9.16 -12.53
CA PHE A 46 5.79 -8.36 -11.78
C PHE A 46 5.92 -6.88 -12.16
N ASN A 47 5.32 -6.50 -13.29
CA ASN A 47 5.44 -5.15 -13.88
C ASN A 47 4.87 -4.02 -13.01
N LEU A 48 3.99 -4.33 -12.06
CA LEU A 48 3.46 -3.34 -11.13
C LEU A 48 4.46 -3.07 -10.00
N CYS A 49 5.07 -4.09 -9.42
CA CYS A 49 5.89 -3.95 -8.21
C CYS A 49 7.35 -4.35 -8.45
N GLY A 50 7.88 -4.10 -9.65
CA GLY A 50 9.16 -4.64 -10.10
C GLY A 50 10.33 -4.24 -9.21
N ALA A 51 10.39 -2.97 -8.80
CA ALA A 51 11.37 -2.47 -7.85
C ALA A 51 11.16 -3.09 -6.46
N ALA A 52 9.91 -3.24 -5.99
CA ALA A 52 9.66 -3.95 -4.73
C ALA A 52 10.16 -5.40 -4.76
N HIS A 53 9.91 -6.13 -5.86
CA HIS A 53 10.41 -7.50 -6.03
C HIS A 53 11.94 -7.55 -6.15
N ARG A 54 12.58 -6.59 -6.80
CA ARG A 54 14.05 -6.47 -6.80
C ARG A 54 14.58 -6.30 -5.39
N ALA A 55 14.01 -5.38 -4.61
CA ALA A 55 14.47 -5.10 -3.24
C ALA A 55 14.31 -6.34 -2.36
N ALA A 56 13.16 -7.02 -2.44
CA ALA A 56 12.90 -8.24 -1.70
C ALA A 56 13.89 -9.35 -2.08
N ALA A 57 14.14 -9.55 -3.38
CA ALA A 57 15.07 -10.56 -3.86
C ALA A 57 16.52 -10.27 -3.46
N SER A 58 16.97 -9.01 -3.62
CA SER A 58 18.30 -8.58 -3.18
C SER A 58 18.49 -8.82 -1.68
N HIS A 59 17.48 -8.45 -0.88
CA HIS A 59 17.51 -8.68 0.56
C HIS A 59 17.61 -10.17 0.91
N ALA A 60 16.74 -11.00 0.32
CA ALA A 60 16.73 -12.45 0.55
C ALA A 60 18.06 -13.13 0.15
N LEU A 61 18.77 -12.58 -0.83
CA LEU A 61 20.03 -13.11 -1.33
C LEU A 61 21.26 -12.46 -0.66
N GLY A 62 21.07 -11.54 0.29
CA GLY A 62 22.16 -10.87 1.02
C GLY A 62 22.88 -9.76 0.24
N PHE A 63 22.24 -9.18 -0.79
CA PHE A 63 22.79 -8.10 -1.61
C PHE A 63 22.26 -6.73 -1.16
N SER A 64 23.13 -5.72 -1.26
CA SER A 64 22.75 -4.32 -1.08
C SER A 64 22.04 -3.79 -2.33
N ASP A 65 20.89 -3.12 -2.16
CA ASP A 65 20.09 -2.58 -3.26
C ASP A 65 19.89 -1.06 -3.14
N THR A 66 20.99 -0.33 -2.97
CA THR A 66 20.98 1.12 -2.72
C THR A 66 20.44 1.94 -3.89
N GLU A 67 20.53 1.42 -5.12
CA GLU A 67 20.12 2.14 -6.33
C GLU A 67 18.60 2.11 -6.56
N ASN A 68 17.90 1.15 -5.96
CA ASN A 68 16.48 0.88 -6.24
C ASN A 68 15.52 1.75 -5.43
N ALA A 69 16.00 2.48 -4.42
CA ALA A 69 15.17 3.31 -3.54
C ALA A 69 14.34 4.37 -4.31
N ALA A 70 14.88 4.94 -5.38
CA ALA A 70 14.15 5.89 -6.21
C ALA A 70 13.02 5.23 -7.02
N ALA A 71 13.27 4.04 -7.58
CA ALA A 71 12.28 3.27 -8.31
C ALA A 71 11.14 2.80 -7.38
N MET A 72 11.46 2.33 -6.17
CA MET A 72 10.44 1.97 -5.17
C MET A 72 9.55 3.16 -4.77
N ARG A 73 10.13 4.37 -4.65
CA ARG A 73 9.35 5.58 -4.40
C ARG A 73 8.42 5.89 -5.56
N ALA A 74 8.89 5.76 -6.80
CA ALA A 74 8.07 5.98 -7.99
C ALA A 74 6.90 4.97 -8.07
N GLU A 75 7.16 3.69 -7.80
CA GLU A 75 6.10 2.66 -7.71
C GLU A 75 5.07 3.00 -6.64
N THR A 76 5.54 3.35 -5.44
CA THR A 76 4.65 3.74 -4.32
C THR A 76 3.74 4.90 -4.72
N VAL A 77 4.31 5.95 -5.32
CA VAL A 77 3.56 7.13 -5.78
C VAL A 77 2.57 6.78 -6.88
N ARG A 78 2.98 5.95 -7.85
CA ARG A 78 2.10 5.49 -8.94
C ARG A 78 0.90 4.73 -8.37
N ASP A 79 1.13 3.77 -7.49
CA ASP A 79 0.09 2.88 -6.98
C ASP A 79 -0.90 3.61 -6.09
N HIS A 80 -0.41 4.41 -5.14
CA HIS A 80 -1.26 5.24 -4.29
C HIS A 80 -1.97 6.34 -5.11
N GLY A 81 -1.31 6.87 -6.13
CA GLY A 81 -1.91 7.83 -7.04
C GLY A 81 -3.06 7.23 -7.85
N VAL A 82 -2.92 6.01 -8.37
CA VAL A 82 -4.01 5.31 -9.08
C VAL A 82 -5.18 5.04 -8.13
N ALA A 83 -4.90 4.63 -6.89
CA ALA A 83 -5.93 4.47 -5.87
C ALA A 83 -6.67 5.79 -5.61
N LEU A 84 -5.93 6.86 -5.33
CA LEU A 84 -6.46 8.16 -4.96
C LEU A 84 -7.21 8.86 -6.10
N PHE A 85 -6.68 8.81 -7.34
CA PHE A 85 -7.24 9.58 -8.46
C PHE A 85 -8.25 8.81 -9.29
N HIS A 86 -8.29 7.47 -9.21
CA HIS A 86 -9.18 6.67 -10.03
C HIS A 86 -10.02 5.67 -9.24
N LEU A 87 -9.39 4.76 -8.50
CA LEU A 87 -10.10 3.62 -7.90
C LEU A 87 -11.07 4.07 -6.80
N TRP A 88 -10.63 4.87 -5.83
CA TRP A 88 -11.50 5.34 -4.74
C TRP A 88 -12.64 6.23 -5.25
N PRO A 89 -12.40 7.24 -6.13
CA PRO A 89 -13.51 7.99 -6.73
C PRO A 89 -14.52 7.07 -7.42
N SER A 90 -14.07 6.09 -8.21
CA SER A 90 -14.94 5.14 -8.91
C SER A 90 -15.81 4.33 -7.94
N VAL A 91 -15.22 3.80 -6.87
CA VAL A 91 -15.95 3.05 -5.83
C VAL A 91 -16.97 3.94 -5.10
N LEU A 92 -16.68 5.22 -4.92
CA LEU A 92 -17.59 6.19 -4.32
C LEU A 92 -18.62 6.76 -5.30
N GLY A 93 -18.59 6.37 -6.58
CA GLY A 93 -19.46 6.92 -7.61
C GLY A 93 -19.20 8.38 -7.94
N THR A 94 -17.99 8.87 -7.68
CA THR A 94 -17.53 10.22 -8.03
C THR A 94 -16.60 10.19 -9.25
N ALA A 95 -16.41 11.33 -9.90
CA ALA A 95 -15.55 11.41 -11.08
C ALA A 95 -14.08 11.23 -10.71
N SER A 96 -13.34 10.43 -11.50
CA SER A 96 -11.89 10.31 -11.36
C SER A 96 -11.18 11.65 -11.61
N ASP A 97 -10.09 11.89 -10.87
CA ASP A 97 -9.24 13.05 -11.00
C ASP A 97 -8.28 12.92 -12.19
N ARG A 98 -8.77 13.36 -13.36
CA ARG A 98 -8.00 13.30 -14.61
C ARG A 98 -6.71 14.11 -14.57
N THR A 99 -6.68 15.19 -13.80
CA THR A 99 -5.48 16.04 -13.65
C THR A 99 -4.43 15.30 -12.83
N GLY A 100 -4.82 14.69 -11.71
CA GLY A 100 -3.95 13.84 -10.90
C GLY A 100 -3.37 12.66 -11.72
N LEU A 101 -4.21 11.96 -12.47
CA LEU A 101 -3.78 10.87 -13.36
C LEU A 101 -2.79 11.33 -14.44
N ALA A 102 -3.02 12.50 -15.02
CA ALA A 102 -2.07 13.11 -15.95
C ALA A 102 -0.72 13.41 -15.27
N LEU A 103 -0.73 13.98 -14.07
CA LEU A 103 0.49 14.29 -13.33
C LEU A 103 1.27 13.04 -12.92
N LEU A 104 0.61 11.91 -12.65
CA LEU A 104 1.31 10.64 -12.40
C LEU A 104 2.14 10.17 -13.60
N GLY A 105 1.62 10.36 -14.82
CA GLY A 105 2.29 9.86 -16.03
C GLY A 105 3.36 10.79 -16.59
N ARG A 106 3.20 12.11 -16.41
CA ARG A 106 4.05 13.12 -17.07
C ARG A 106 4.43 14.32 -16.21
N GLY A 107 3.93 14.40 -14.97
CA GLY A 107 4.19 15.51 -14.07
C GLY A 107 5.49 15.34 -13.29
N THR A 108 5.96 16.44 -12.70
CA THR A 108 7.05 16.44 -11.74
C THR A 108 6.54 16.09 -10.34
N PRO A 109 7.41 15.57 -9.44
CA PRO A 109 7.04 15.32 -8.05
C PRO A 109 6.47 16.56 -7.33
N ALA A 110 6.98 17.75 -7.65
CA ALA A 110 6.53 19.00 -7.06
C ALA A 110 5.11 19.41 -7.53
N GLU A 111 4.79 19.18 -8.80
CA GLU A 111 3.44 19.43 -9.32
C GLU A 111 2.43 18.46 -8.72
N LEU A 112 2.79 17.17 -8.63
CA LEU A 112 1.96 16.16 -8.01
C LEU A 112 1.72 16.47 -6.52
N ALA A 113 2.77 16.80 -5.77
CA ALA A 113 2.66 17.18 -4.37
C ALA A 113 1.78 18.42 -4.18
N ARG A 114 1.92 19.44 -5.05
CA ARG A 114 1.05 20.62 -5.02
C ARG A 114 -0.41 20.28 -5.32
N HIS A 115 -0.66 19.39 -6.26
CA HIS A 115 -2.01 18.95 -6.61
C HIS A 115 -2.69 18.18 -5.47
N VAL A 116 -1.95 17.32 -4.76
CA VAL A 116 -2.47 16.55 -3.63
C VAL A 116 -2.63 17.43 -2.38
N CYS A 117 -1.60 18.20 -2.02
CA CYS A 117 -1.52 18.89 -0.73
C CYS A 117 -1.92 20.37 -0.79
N GLY A 118 -2.10 20.97 -1.97
CA GLY A 118 -2.46 22.37 -2.12
C GLY A 118 -1.33 23.36 -1.79
N GLY A 119 -0.10 22.86 -1.59
CA GLY A 119 1.05 23.63 -1.10
C GLY A 119 1.31 23.48 0.40
N ASP A 120 0.42 22.81 1.13
CA ASP A 120 0.60 22.52 2.55
C ASP A 120 1.61 21.38 2.79
N ASN A 121 2.30 21.43 3.93
CA ASN A 121 3.20 20.37 4.37
C ASN A 121 2.47 19.40 5.32
N LEU A 122 1.63 18.53 4.73
CA LEU A 122 0.79 17.60 5.49
C LEU A 122 1.53 16.75 6.55
N PRO A 123 2.76 16.23 6.30
CA PRO A 123 3.51 15.50 7.31
C PRO A 123 3.68 16.22 8.65
N GLU A 124 3.78 17.55 8.63
CA GLU A 124 4.01 18.40 9.82
C GLU A 124 2.71 18.80 10.52
N PHE A 125 1.55 18.42 9.99
CA PHE A 125 0.27 18.77 10.60
C PHE A 125 0.09 18.13 11.98
N SER A 126 -0.56 18.86 12.87
CA SER A 126 -1.28 18.31 14.02
C SER A 126 -2.62 17.70 13.58
N LEU A 127 -3.26 16.91 14.44
CA LEU A 127 -4.57 16.32 14.15
C LEU A 127 -5.67 17.38 13.89
N PRO A 128 -5.76 18.49 14.65
CA PRO A 128 -6.71 19.55 14.34
C PRO A 128 -6.46 20.21 12.99
N GLU A 129 -5.20 20.40 12.60
CA GLU A 129 -4.84 20.96 11.28
C GLU A 129 -5.24 20.02 10.15
N LEU A 130 -4.95 18.72 10.29
CA LEU A 130 -5.39 17.70 9.33
C LEU A 130 -6.91 17.67 9.22
N THR A 131 -7.62 17.70 10.35
CA THR A 131 -9.08 17.70 10.40
C THR A 131 -9.65 18.92 9.66
N SER A 132 -9.13 20.11 9.98
CA SER A 132 -9.51 21.35 9.31
C SER A 132 -9.22 21.32 7.81
N TRP A 133 -8.09 20.74 7.40
CA TRP A 133 -7.72 20.61 6.00
C TRP A 133 -8.68 19.70 5.24
N VAL A 134 -9.03 18.54 5.80
CA VAL A 134 -10.03 17.62 5.20
C VAL A 134 -11.40 18.29 5.11
N GLU A 135 -11.84 18.99 6.16
CA GLU A 135 -13.14 19.66 6.20
C GLU A 135 -13.26 20.79 5.16
N ARG A 136 -12.21 21.62 5.05
CA ARG A 136 -12.15 22.70 4.05
C ARG A 136 -12.11 22.16 2.62
N GLY A 137 -11.54 20.98 2.40
CA GLY A 137 -11.42 20.37 1.08
C GLY A 137 -10.64 21.22 0.05
N PRO A 138 -9.43 21.74 0.36
CA PRO A 138 -8.71 22.65 -0.54
C PRO A 138 -8.20 21.98 -1.81
N THR A 139 -8.17 20.64 -1.87
CA THR A 139 -7.75 19.86 -3.04
C THR A 139 -8.75 18.74 -3.33
N PRO A 140 -8.74 18.16 -4.55
CA PRO A 140 -9.53 16.97 -4.86
C PRO A 140 -9.27 15.81 -3.89
N ALA A 141 -8.02 15.63 -3.46
CA ALA A 141 -7.65 14.62 -2.47
C ALA A 141 -8.28 14.89 -1.10
N ALA A 142 -8.30 16.14 -0.64
CA ALA A 142 -8.96 16.52 0.61
C ALA A 142 -10.48 16.25 0.56
N CYS A 143 -11.13 16.62 -0.55
CA CYS A 143 -12.55 16.34 -0.77
C CYS A 143 -12.84 14.84 -0.76
N LEU A 144 -12.00 14.03 -1.41
CA LEU A 144 -12.12 12.59 -1.42
C LEU A 144 -11.98 11.99 -0.01
N LEU A 145 -11.00 12.44 0.77
CA LEU A 145 -10.82 11.99 2.15
C LEU A 145 -12.01 12.38 3.04
N ARG A 146 -12.62 13.55 2.82
CA ARG A 146 -13.86 13.94 3.48
C ARG A 146 -15.00 13.00 3.11
N ASP A 147 -15.19 12.73 1.82
CA ASP A 147 -16.23 11.81 1.34
C ASP A 147 -16.04 10.38 1.90
N LEU A 148 -14.80 9.91 2.02
CA LEU A 148 -14.47 8.65 2.67
C LEU A 148 -14.84 8.67 4.15
N ARG A 149 -14.49 9.73 4.88
CA ARG A 149 -14.83 9.89 6.31
C ARG A 149 -16.33 9.90 6.57
N ASP A 150 -17.10 10.50 5.66
CA ASP A 150 -18.56 10.62 5.81
C ASP A 150 -19.30 9.31 5.47
N ARG A 151 -18.69 8.44 4.66
CA ARG A 151 -19.34 7.22 4.14
C ARG A 151 -18.86 5.93 4.77
N LEU A 152 -17.66 5.91 5.34
CA LEU A 152 -17.06 4.71 5.91
C LEU A 152 -17.13 4.74 7.43
N ASP A 153 -17.56 3.63 8.01
CA ASP A 153 -17.46 3.41 9.46
C ASP A 153 -15.97 3.22 9.81
N PRO A 154 -15.36 4.12 10.60
CA PRO A 154 -13.95 4.00 10.98
C PRO A 154 -13.65 2.79 11.86
N ALA A 155 -14.67 2.12 12.41
CA ALA A 155 -14.50 0.86 13.14
C ALA A 155 -14.35 -0.35 12.20
N TRP A 156 -14.73 -0.21 10.92
CA TRP A 156 -14.69 -1.31 9.98
C TRP A 156 -13.25 -1.66 9.58
N GLY A 157 -12.92 -2.95 9.57
CA GLY A 157 -11.60 -3.46 9.15
C GLY A 157 -10.51 -3.42 10.23
N ARG A 158 -10.81 -2.96 11.45
CA ARG A 158 -9.84 -2.96 12.55
C ARG A 158 -9.50 -4.38 13.00
N ALA A 159 -8.22 -4.72 12.96
CA ALA A 159 -7.69 -5.95 13.54
C ALA A 159 -6.31 -5.65 14.16
N ALA A 160 -6.04 -6.24 15.33
CA ALA A 160 -4.73 -6.17 15.93
C ALA A 160 -3.82 -7.20 15.24
N LEU A 161 -2.84 -6.73 14.48
CA LEU A 161 -1.80 -7.58 13.91
C LEU A 161 -0.45 -7.33 14.60
N PRO A 162 0.34 -8.39 14.86
CA PRO A 162 1.73 -8.23 15.25
C PRO A 162 2.55 -7.50 14.18
N ALA A 163 3.66 -6.89 14.60
CA ALA A 163 4.66 -6.36 13.68
C ALA A 163 5.40 -7.52 13.01
N LEU A 164 5.79 -7.36 11.74
CA LEU A 164 6.68 -8.30 11.08
C LEU A 164 8.12 -8.08 11.60
N ASP A 165 8.73 -9.10 12.18
CA ASP A 165 10.15 -9.13 12.53
C ASP A 165 10.86 -10.34 11.90
N ALA A 166 12.20 -10.33 11.93
CA ALA A 166 13.02 -11.35 11.28
C ALA A 166 12.84 -12.73 11.91
N ASP A 167 12.66 -12.79 13.23
CA ASP A 167 12.49 -14.05 13.97
C ASP A 167 11.14 -14.72 13.61
N ALA A 168 10.08 -13.93 13.41
CA ALA A 168 8.79 -14.43 12.94
C ALA A 168 8.87 -14.99 11.50
N LEU A 169 9.69 -14.37 10.64
CA LEU A 169 9.89 -14.84 9.26
C LEU A 169 10.70 -16.14 9.23
N ASP A 170 11.75 -16.25 10.04
CA ASP A 170 12.59 -17.45 10.12
C ASP A 170 11.82 -18.66 10.68
N ALA A 171 10.94 -18.43 11.66
CA ALA A 171 10.07 -19.48 12.21
C ALA A 171 9.06 -20.01 11.15
N ASP A 172 8.48 -19.13 10.34
CA ASP A 172 7.55 -19.49 9.25
C ASP A 172 8.22 -20.25 8.10
N LEU A 173 9.51 -20.01 7.87
CA LEU A 173 10.29 -20.76 6.87
C LEU A 173 10.72 -22.14 7.39
N ALA A 174 10.94 -22.27 8.71
CA ALA A 174 11.40 -23.51 9.35
C ALA A 174 10.27 -24.50 9.62
N GLU A 175 9.08 -24.01 9.94
CA GLU A 175 7.89 -24.83 10.17
C GLU A 175 6.83 -24.45 9.12
N GLN A 176 6.19 -25.42 8.45
CA GLN A 176 5.04 -25.18 7.56
C GLN A 176 3.78 -24.72 8.33
N VAL A 177 3.97 -23.91 9.38
CA VAL A 177 2.96 -23.34 10.24
C VAL A 177 2.55 -22.00 9.61
N PRO A 178 1.26 -21.68 9.51
CA PRO A 178 0.83 -20.40 8.95
C PRO A 178 1.42 -19.22 9.72
N SER A 179 2.26 -18.42 9.06
CA SER A 179 2.72 -17.10 9.48
C SER A 179 1.59 -16.26 10.11
N PRO A 180 1.83 -15.57 11.24
CA PRO A 180 0.88 -14.59 11.72
C PRO A 180 0.75 -13.46 10.69
N ARG A 181 -0.48 -13.00 10.47
CA ARG A 181 -0.71 -11.83 9.61
C ARG A 181 0.00 -10.63 10.25
N CYS A 182 0.84 -9.92 9.51
CA CYS A 182 1.64 -8.80 10.02
C CYS A 182 1.45 -7.52 9.20
N GLU A 183 1.79 -6.37 9.79
CA GLU A 183 1.81 -5.06 9.12
C GLU A 183 2.93 -4.97 8.06
N ALA A 184 2.57 -4.83 6.79
CA ALA A 184 3.49 -4.80 5.64
C ALA A 184 3.29 -3.59 4.71
N THR A 185 2.57 -2.57 5.16
CA THR A 185 2.20 -1.40 4.34
C THR A 185 3.31 -0.33 4.32
N VAL A 186 3.06 0.75 3.57
CA VAL A 186 3.93 1.94 3.51
C VAL A 186 4.08 2.64 4.87
N LEU A 187 3.26 2.29 5.87
CA LEU A 187 3.29 2.89 7.21
C LEU A 187 4.70 2.92 7.80
N ALA A 188 5.50 1.86 7.61
CA ALA A 188 6.88 1.79 8.08
C ALA A 188 7.75 2.97 7.62
N ARG A 189 7.50 3.51 6.42
CA ARG A 189 8.26 4.63 5.84
C ARG A 189 7.80 5.99 6.31
N VAL A 190 6.52 6.13 6.65
CA VAL A 190 5.89 7.42 7.01
C VAL A 190 5.60 7.57 8.50
N ARG A 191 5.79 6.52 9.30
CA ARG A 191 5.51 6.48 10.74
C ARG A 191 6.20 7.57 11.57
N ALA A 192 7.27 8.17 11.06
CA ALA A 192 8.00 9.23 11.75
C ALA A 192 7.32 10.61 11.62
N ALA A 193 6.48 10.81 10.60
CA ALA A 193 5.79 12.08 10.37
C ALA A 193 4.90 12.43 11.58
N PRO A 194 4.97 13.68 12.09
CA PRO A 194 4.17 14.13 13.24
C PRO A 194 2.68 13.76 13.15
N VAL A 195 2.05 14.02 12.00
CA VAL A 195 0.62 13.73 11.81
C VAL A 195 0.32 12.23 11.89
N ILE A 196 1.20 11.38 11.33
CA ILE A 196 1.02 9.92 11.33
C ILE A 196 1.22 9.39 12.74
N ARG A 197 2.22 9.87 13.48
CA ARG A 197 2.41 9.49 14.89
C ARG A 197 1.20 9.83 15.74
N ALA A 198 0.64 11.01 15.54
CA ALA A 198 -0.55 11.44 16.27
C ALA A 198 -1.78 10.60 15.89
N LEU A 199 -1.96 10.27 14.61
CA LEU A 199 -3.03 9.38 14.15
C LEU A 199 -2.90 7.98 14.76
N LEU A 200 -1.72 7.38 14.72
CA LEU A 200 -1.47 6.06 15.30
C LEU A 200 -1.72 6.03 16.81
N ALA A 201 -1.46 7.13 17.53
CA ALA A 201 -1.71 7.19 18.97
C ALA A 201 -3.20 7.20 19.32
N VAL A 202 -4.05 7.74 18.44
CA VAL A 202 -5.51 7.84 18.64
C VAL A 202 -6.23 6.63 18.04
N GLU A 203 -5.83 6.24 16.84
CA GLU A 203 -6.54 5.26 16.02
C GLU A 203 -5.87 3.87 16.02
N GLY A 204 -4.61 3.75 16.45
CA GLY A 204 -3.82 2.54 16.23
C GLY A 204 -3.45 2.35 14.75
N ALA A 205 -2.77 1.25 14.43
CA ALA A 205 -2.47 0.88 13.06
C ALA A 205 -3.68 0.20 12.43
N SER A 206 -4.02 0.59 11.19
CA SER A 206 -4.98 -0.14 10.34
C SER A 206 -4.21 -0.99 9.34
N LEU A 207 -4.82 -2.13 8.99
CA LEU A 207 -4.41 -2.99 7.88
C LEU A 207 -4.71 -2.37 6.52
#